data_AF-A0A744WPZ8-F1
#
_entry.id   AF-A0A744WPZ8-F1
#
_cell.length_a   1.000
_cell.length_b   1.000
_cell.length_c   1.000
_cell.angle_alpha   90.00
_cell.angle_beta   90.00
_cell.angle_gamma   90.00
#
_symmetry.space_group_name_H-M   'P 1'
#
loop_
_entity.id
_entity.type
_entity.pdbx_description
1 polymer ?
#
loop_
_entity_poly.entity_id
_entity_poly.type
_entity_poly.pdbx_seq_one_letter_code
_entity_poly.pdbx_strand_id
1 'polypeptide(L)'
;MDNSAANTARDSGASLLIGHASNDASIAVNSLVLVSSVDYARQICGAGSQLARMVGAYRKTDPFGELYVIAVPESTGAAATVALTVTGEATETGTVNVYTGRTRVQAPVTSGDDAAAVAVSIKDAVNANPDLPFTATSEAGVVTLTARHKGLYGNEIPVTLNYYGFGGGEVLPAGVNITVASGVKGAGAPALNDAVAAMGDEPFDYIGLPFNDTASVNTMATEMNDSSGRWSYVRQLYGHVYTAKTGTLSELVAAGDQFNLQHITLAGYEKDTQTPADELAASRTARAAVFIRNDPARPTQTGELVDMLPAQKGKRFTTTEQQTLLSHGVATAYVESGVLRIQRDITTYRKNAYGVADNSYLDSETLHTSAYVLRRLKSVITSKYGRHKLANDGTRFG
;
A
#
# COMPACT_ATOMS: atom_id res chain seq x y z
N MET A 1 -21.94 -0.09 40.53
CA MET A 1 -21.89 0.06 39.07
C MET A 1 -22.46 -1.21 38.46
N ASP A 2 -23.43 -1.09 37.55
CA ASP A 2 -24.02 -2.24 36.85
C ASP A 2 -23.29 -2.47 35.53
N ASN A 3 -22.47 -3.51 35.49
CA ASN A 3 -21.65 -3.83 34.32
C ASN A 3 -22.47 -4.42 33.16
N SER A 4 -23.73 -4.83 33.39
CA SER A 4 -24.58 -5.46 32.38
C SER A 4 -25.12 -4.47 31.33
N ALA A 5 -25.09 -3.17 31.64
CA ALA A 5 -25.48 -2.07 30.74
C ALA A 5 -24.32 -1.14 30.34
N ALA A 6 -23.10 -1.39 30.83
CA ALA A 6 -21.97 -0.46 30.73
C ALA A 6 -21.07 -0.66 29.49
N ASN A 7 -21.21 -1.75 28.74
CA ASN A 7 -20.29 -2.07 27.65
C ASN A 7 -20.63 -1.35 26.33
N THR A 8 -20.38 -0.03 26.30
CA THR A 8 -20.45 0.82 25.10
C THR A 8 -19.09 1.09 24.46
N ALA A 9 -18.01 0.52 25.02
CA ALA A 9 -16.67 0.66 24.45
C ALA A 9 -16.65 0.01 23.06
N ARG A 10 -16.32 0.82 22.04
CA ARG A 10 -16.04 0.33 20.69
C ARG A 10 -14.56 0.02 20.60
N ASP A 11 -14.25 -1.10 19.96
CA ASP A 11 -12.87 -1.45 19.60
C ASP A 11 -12.30 -0.32 18.71
N SER A 12 -11.03 0.04 18.89
CA SER A 12 -10.44 1.18 18.17
C SER A 12 -10.32 0.92 16.66
N GLY A 13 -10.32 -0.37 16.28
CA GLY A 13 -10.10 -0.84 14.92
C GLY A 13 -8.71 -0.47 14.42
N ALA A 14 -7.67 -0.76 15.21
CA ALA A 14 -6.29 -0.40 14.90
C ALA A 14 -5.86 -0.90 13.52
N SER A 15 -5.06 -0.09 12.84
CA SER A 15 -4.42 -0.45 11.57
C SER A 15 -2.95 -0.80 11.78
N LEU A 16 -2.45 -1.65 10.90
CA LEU A 16 -1.05 -2.05 10.84
C LEU A 16 -0.49 -1.76 9.43
N LEU A 17 0.68 -1.15 9.35
CA LEU A 17 1.47 -1.10 8.12
C LEU A 17 2.77 -1.88 8.30
N ILE A 18 3.11 -2.70 7.31
CA ILE A 18 4.35 -3.48 7.28
C ILE A 18 5.20 -2.94 6.14
N GLY A 19 6.51 -2.77 6.32
CA GLY A 19 7.35 -2.26 5.22
C GLY A 19 8.82 -2.15 5.60
N HIS A 20 9.67 -1.86 4.61
CA HIS A 20 11.09 -1.63 4.85
C HIS A 20 11.32 -0.29 5.57
N ALA A 21 12.14 -0.32 6.61
CA ALA A 21 12.79 0.85 7.18
C ALA A 21 14.20 1.00 6.58
N SER A 22 14.81 2.18 6.70
CA SER A 22 16.22 2.37 6.35
C SER A 22 17.11 1.46 7.19
N ASN A 23 18.23 1.01 6.63
CA ASN A 23 19.13 0.06 7.31
C ASN A 23 19.76 0.66 8.59
N ASP A 24 19.86 1.98 8.67
CA ASP A 24 20.36 2.77 9.79
C ASP A 24 19.23 3.38 10.65
N ALA A 25 17.98 2.98 10.42
CA ALA A 25 16.82 3.47 11.16
C ALA A 25 16.85 3.01 12.62
N SER A 26 16.29 3.83 13.52
CA SER A 26 16.28 3.51 14.96
C SER A 26 15.20 2.50 15.36
N ILE A 27 14.18 2.29 14.52
CA ILE A 27 13.15 1.28 14.75
C ILE A 27 13.77 -0.12 14.74
N ALA A 28 13.47 -0.91 15.76
CA ALA A 28 13.88 -2.31 15.76
C ALA A 28 13.06 -3.07 14.69
N VAL A 29 13.76 -3.80 13.83
CA VAL A 29 13.13 -4.71 12.86
C VAL A 29 12.33 -5.78 13.60
N ASN A 30 11.19 -6.18 13.04
CA ASN A 30 10.26 -7.16 13.60
C ASN A 30 9.78 -6.78 15.01
N SER A 31 9.54 -5.49 15.23
CA SER A 31 8.92 -4.99 16.46
C SER A 31 7.67 -4.18 16.15
N LEU A 32 6.65 -4.34 16.99
CA LEU A 32 5.40 -3.61 16.88
C LEU A 32 5.53 -2.23 17.53
N VAL A 33 5.34 -1.17 16.75
CA VAL A 33 5.50 0.21 17.22
C VAL A 33 4.27 1.04 16.88
N LEU A 34 3.70 1.72 17.88
CA LEU A 34 2.62 2.68 17.67
C LEU A 34 3.17 3.98 17.04
N VAL A 35 2.55 4.44 15.96
CA VAL A 35 3.00 5.64 15.23
C VAL A 35 1.92 6.72 15.25
N SER A 36 2.21 7.80 15.96
CA SER A 36 1.29 8.93 16.16
C SER A 36 1.33 10.00 15.06
N SER A 37 2.41 10.07 14.27
CA SER A 37 2.58 11.11 13.24
C SER A 37 3.52 10.68 12.12
N VAL A 38 3.46 11.40 11.00
CA VAL A 38 4.38 11.20 9.87
C VAL A 38 5.82 11.54 10.24
N ASP A 39 6.03 12.61 11.03
CA ASP A 39 7.39 13.01 11.44
C ASP A 39 8.02 12.01 12.39
N TYR A 40 7.23 11.43 13.30
CA TYR A 40 7.71 10.31 14.13
C TYR A 40 8.08 9.09 13.28
N ALA A 41 7.27 8.76 12.26
CA ALA A 41 7.59 7.68 11.33
C ALA A 41 8.89 7.93 10.58
N ARG A 42 9.13 9.14 10.08
CA ARG A 42 10.40 9.53 9.44
C ARG A 42 11.59 9.39 10.39
N GLN A 43 11.42 9.82 11.64
CA GLN A 43 12.48 9.73 12.65
C GLN A 43 12.87 8.28 12.93
N ILE A 44 11.89 7.40 13.12
CA ILE A 44 12.17 6.01 13.54
C ILE A 44 12.44 5.07 12.38
N CYS A 45 11.82 5.27 11.22
CA CYS A 45 11.98 4.39 10.04
C CYS A 45 13.03 4.91 9.05
N GLY A 46 13.48 6.16 9.19
CA GLY A 46 14.31 6.86 8.23
C GLY A 46 13.49 7.57 7.14
N ALA A 47 13.87 8.81 6.81
CA ALA A 47 13.25 9.58 5.74
C ALA A 47 13.40 8.85 4.38
N GLY A 48 12.34 8.88 3.57
CA GLY A 48 12.29 8.22 2.27
C GLY A 48 12.20 6.70 2.29
N SER A 49 12.26 6.07 3.48
CA SER A 49 12.02 4.64 3.62
C SER A 49 10.61 4.25 3.14
N GLN A 50 10.45 3.02 2.68
CA GLN A 50 9.16 2.49 2.22
C GLN A 50 8.08 2.68 3.29
N LEU A 51 8.37 2.29 4.52
CA LEU A 51 7.43 2.37 5.63
C LEU A 51 7.08 3.82 6.01
N ALA A 52 8.05 4.75 6.02
CA ALA A 52 7.77 6.16 6.28
C ALA A 52 6.85 6.78 5.20
N ARG A 53 7.08 6.46 3.92
CA ARG A 53 6.23 6.92 2.81
C ARG A 53 4.82 6.35 2.90
N MET A 54 4.69 5.07 3.25
CA MET A 54 3.40 4.43 3.50
C MET A 54 2.62 5.11 4.63
N VAL A 55 3.27 5.41 5.77
CA VAL A 55 2.62 6.17 6.86
C VAL A 55 2.19 7.55 6.37
N GLY A 56 3.02 8.23 5.58
CA GLY A 56 2.68 9.50 4.94
C GLY A 56 1.39 9.41 4.11
N ALA A 57 1.30 8.40 3.24
CA ALA A 57 0.11 8.16 2.41
C ALA A 57 -1.13 7.78 3.24
N TYR A 58 -0.97 6.95 4.27
CA TYR A 58 -2.05 6.55 5.18
C TYR A 58 -2.63 7.75 5.94
N ARG A 59 -1.76 8.57 6.55
CA ARG A 59 -2.16 9.71 7.39
C ARG A 59 -2.82 10.86 6.62
N LYS A 60 -2.69 10.91 5.29
CA LYS A 60 -3.49 11.85 4.45
C LYS A 60 -4.98 11.55 4.50
N THR A 61 -5.35 10.28 4.69
CA THR A 61 -6.75 9.84 4.73
C THR A 61 -7.22 9.61 6.16
N ASP A 62 -6.38 9.01 7.01
CA ASP A 62 -6.69 8.75 8.41
C ASP A 62 -5.73 9.48 9.37
N PRO A 63 -5.97 10.77 9.65
CA PRO A 63 -5.07 11.58 10.46
C PRO A 63 -5.04 11.19 11.94
N PHE A 64 -6.07 10.50 12.46
CA PHE A 64 -6.24 10.26 13.90
C PHE A 64 -6.39 8.81 14.30
N GLY A 65 -6.64 7.88 13.37
CA GLY A 65 -6.81 6.48 13.73
C GLY A 65 -5.56 5.86 14.34
N GLU A 66 -5.78 4.82 15.13
CA GLU A 66 -4.70 4.08 15.76
C GLU A 66 -3.92 3.30 14.69
N LEU A 67 -2.62 3.58 14.60
CA LEU A 67 -1.74 3.06 13.56
C LEU A 67 -0.49 2.48 14.19
N TYR A 68 -0.28 1.19 13.99
CA TYR A 68 0.95 0.51 14.30
C TYR A 68 1.75 0.28 13.01
N VAL A 69 3.05 0.13 13.19
CA VAL A 69 3.95 -0.26 12.11
C VAL A 69 4.87 -1.38 12.56
N ILE A 70 5.28 -2.21 11.61
CA ILE A 70 6.35 -3.19 11.78
C ILE A 70 7.35 -3.01 10.64
N ALA A 71 8.59 -2.69 10.99
CA ALA A 71 9.69 -2.67 10.05
C ALA A 71 10.16 -4.09 9.76
N VAL A 72 10.34 -4.44 8.48
CA VAL A 72 10.86 -5.75 8.06
C VAL A 72 12.31 -5.63 7.60
N PRO A 73 13.11 -6.72 7.70
CA PRO A 73 14.50 -6.68 7.25
C PRO A 73 14.58 -6.35 5.76
N GLU A 74 15.67 -5.71 5.34
CA GLU A 74 15.94 -5.49 3.92
C GLU A 74 15.96 -6.83 3.16
N SER A 75 15.34 -6.86 1.99
CA SER A 75 15.34 -8.05 1.14
C SER A 75 16.75 -8.41 0.70
N THR A 76 17.03 -9.71 0.57
CA THR A 76 18.25 -10.16 -0.12
C THR A 76 18.14 -9.84 -1.61
N GLY A 77 19.27 -9.68 -2.33
CA GLY A 77 19.26 -9.41 -3.76
C GLY A 77 19.69 -7.99 -4.14
N ALA A 78 19.02 -7.40 -5.13
CA ALA A 78 19.42 -6.15 -5.76
C ALA A 78 18.39 -5.04 -5.54
N ALA A 79 18.88 -3.79 -5.49
CA ALA A 79 18.05 -2.60 -5.55
C ALA A 79 17.72 -2.27 -7.01
N ALA A 80 16.49 -1.84 -7.27
CA ALA A 80 16.09 -1.41 -8.59
C ALA A 80 16.79 -0.10 -8.97
N THR A 81 17.17 0.06 -10.23
CA THR A 81 17.70 1.32 -10.75
C THR A 81 16.91 1.84 -11.94
N VAL A 82 16.87 3.17 -12.06
CA VAL A 82 16.30 3.89 -13.21
C VAL A 82 17.36 4.85 -13.73
N ALA A 83 17.61 4.82 -15.04
CA ALA A 83 18.56 5.70 -15.69
C ALA A 83 17.82 6.85 -16.40
N LEU A 84 18.27 8.08 -16.19
CA LEU A 84 17.87 9.25 -16.95
C LEU A 84 19.06 9.68 -17.80
N THR A 85 19.00 9.42 -19.09
CA THR A 85 20.05 9.81 -20.05
C THR A 85 19.72 11.18 -20.60
N VAL A 86 20.54 12.17 -20.23
CA VAL A 86 20.45 13.55 -20.74
C VAL A 86 21.28 13.66 -22.01
N THR A 87 20.72 14.30 -23.04
CA THR A 87 21.40 14.61 -24.30
C THR A 87 21.11 16.03 -24.75
N GLY A 88 22.03 16.59 -25.54
CA GLY A 88 21.96 17.96 -26.02
C GLY A 88 22.57 18.97 -25.06
N GLU A 89 22.53 20.24 -25.47
CA GLU A 89 23.01 21.41 -24.73
C GLU A 89 21.82 22.35 -24.55
N ALA A 90 21.69 22.94 -23.36
CA ALA A 90 20.59 23.84 -23.06
C ALA A 90 20.73 25.16 -23.83
N THR A 91 19.79 25.45 -24.72
CA THR A 91 19.74 26.72 -25.47
C THR A 91 18.89 27.78 -24.79
N GLU A 92 18.20 27.43 -23.72
CA GLU A 92 17.50 28.38 -22.84
C GLU A 92 17.63 27.96 -21.37
N THR A 93 17.45 28.92 -20.47
CA THR A 93 17.32 28.66 -19.03
C THR A 93 15.91 28.18 -18.71
N GLY A 94 15.80 27.13 -17.90
CA GLY A 94 14.53 26.57 -17.51
C GLY A 94 14.64 25.59 -16.35
N THR A 95 13.73 24.63 -16.28
CA THR A 95 13.69 23.65 -15.20
C THR A 95 13.26 22.30 -15.73
N VAL A 96 13.99 21.25 -15.35
CA VAL A 96 13.59 19.87 -15.59
C VAL A 96 12.73 19.41 -14.42
N ASN A 97 11.49 19.00 -14.69
CA ASN A 97 10.60 18.43 -13.68
C ASN A 97 10.68 16.90 -13.74
N VAL A 98 11.34 16.30 -12.75
CA VAL A 98 11.42 14.85 -12.57
C VAL A 98 10.42 14.42 -11.50
N TYR A 99 9.54 13.51 -11.84
CA TYR A 99 8.62 12.89 -10.88
C TYR A 99 9.20 11.56 -10.45
N THR A 100 9.38 11.37 -9.14
CA THR A 100 9.77 10.10 -8.52
C THR A 100 8.65 9.67 -7.57
N GLY A 101 7.87 8.67 -8.01
CA GLY A 101 6.53 8.49 -7.46
C GLY A 101 5.69 9.77 -7.62
N ARG A 102 4.90 10.13 -6.60
CA ARG A 102 4.06 11.33 -6.64
C ARG A 102 4.80 12.65 -6.39
N THR A 103 6.09 12.62 -6.05
CA THR A 103 6.84 13.82 -5.68
C THR A 103 7.53 14.44 -6.89
N ARG A 104 7.26 15.72 -7.15
CA ARG A 104 7.94 16.52 -8.16
C ARG A 104 9.27 17.06 -7.63
N VAL A 105 10.35 16.77 -8.34
CA VAL A 105 11.70 17.30 -8.13
C VAL A 105 12.02 18.25 -9.28
N GLN A 106 12.46 19.45 -8.93
CA GLN A 106 12.73 20.51 -9.91
C GLN A 106 14.23 20.78 -9.95
N ALA A 107 14.85 20.48 -11.09
CA ALA A 107 16.27 20.70 -11.32
C ALA A 107 16.47 21.92 -12.23
N PRO A 108 17.15 22.99 -11.75
CA PRO A 108 17.39 24.16 -12.57
C PRO A 108 18.37 23.83 -13.70
N VAL A 109 18.16 24.44 -14.87
CA VAL A 109 19.06 24.35 -16.02
C VAL A 109 19.32 25.76 -16.53
N THR A 110 20.59 26.07 -16.77
CA THR A 110 21.04 27.35 -17.29
C THR A 110 21.37 27.23 -18.77
N SER A 111 21.10 28.28 -19.55
CA SER A 111 21.57 28.34 -20.93
C SER A 111 23.08 28.11 -21.02
N GLY A 112 23.51 27.20 -21.90
CA GLY A 112 24.90 26.77 -22.06
C GLY A 112 25.30 25.57 -21.20
N ASP A 113 24.41 25.06 -20.34
CA ASP A 113 24.67 23.80 -19.62
C ASP A 113 24.70 22.63 -20.61
N ASP A 114 25.79 21.87 -20.58
CA ASP A 114 25.90 20.61 -21.29
C ASP A 114 25.12 19.47 -20.59
N ALA A 115 25.01 18.33 -21.25
CA ALA A 115 24.31 17.17 -20.70
C ALA A 115 24.83 16.72 -19.33
N ALA A 116 26.13 16.86 -19.06
CA ALA A 116 26.73 16.47 -17.78
C ALA A 116 26.35 17.46 -16.67
N ALA A 117 26.38 18.77 -16.94
CA ALA A 117 25.94 19.80 -16.01
C ALA A 117 24.46 19.64 -15.63
N VAL A 118 23.59 19.39 -16.63
CA VAL A 118 22.16 19.12 -16.39
C VAL A 118 21.96 17.85 -15.55
N ALA A 119 22.70 16.77 -15.85
CA ALA A 119 22.63 15.53 -15.06
C ALA A 119 23.08 15.74 -13.61
N VAL A 120 24.12 16.53 -13.37
CA VAL A 120 24.56 16.91 -12.01
C VAL A 120 23.47 17.67 -11.27
N SER A 121 22.84 18.66 -11.93
CA SER A 121 21.72 19.43 -11.36
C SER A 121 20.54 18.54 -10.94
N ILE A 122 20.17 17.57 -11.79
CA ILE A 122 19.11 16.59 -11.48
C ILE A 122 19.49 15.74 -10.27
N LYS A 123 20.72 15.20 -10.25
CA LYS A 123 21.22 14.38 -9.14
C LYS A 123 21.22 15.15 -7.82
N ASP A 124 21.65 16.40 -7.84
CA ASP A 124 21.68 17.26 -6.64
C ASP A 124 20.25 17.59 -6.16
N ALA A 125 19.34 17.92 -7.07
CA ALA A 125 17.95 18.18 -6.72
C ALA A 125 17.24 16.96 -6.13
N VAL A 126 17.52 15.75 -6.64
CA VAL A 126 16.99 14.50 -6.08
C VAL A 126 17.55 14.25 -4.68
N ASN A 127 18.88 14.33 -4.52
CA ASN A 127 19.51 14.03 -3.23
C ASN A 127 19.23 15.09 -2.14
N ALA A 128 18.85 16.32 -2.53
CA ALA A 128 18.41 17.36 -1.61
C ALA A 128 17.08 17.02 -0.90
N ASN A 129 16.27 16.12 -1.46
CA ASN A 129 15.03 15.66 -0.84
C ASN A 129 15.19 14.25 -0.23
N PRO A 130 15.38 14.14 1.11
CA PRO A 130 15.57 12.85 1.76
C PRO A 130 14.31 11.98 1.78
N ASP A 131 13.12 12.55 1.55
CA ASP A 131 11.85 11.81 1.56
C ASP A 131 11.60 10.98 0.28
N LEU A 132 12.47 11.10 -0.73
CA LEU A 132 12.31 10.37 -1.98
C LEU A 132 12.67 8.88 -1.82
N PRO A 133 12.03 7.97 -2.58
CA PRO A 133 12.34 6.54 -2.56
C PRO A 133 13.69 6.14 -3.18
N PHE A 134 14.39 7.11 -3.78
CA PHE A 134 15.63 6.90 -4.52
C PHE A 134 16.77 7.72 -3.95
N THR A 135 17.99 7.24 -4.19
CA THR A 135 19.23 8.03 -4.15
C THR A 135 19.76 8.18 -5.57
N ALA A 136 20.43 9.29 -5.88
CA ALA A 136 20.90 9.59 -7.23
C ALA A 136 22.44 9.66 -7.31
N THR A 137 22.99 9.10 -8.38
CA THR A 137 24.36 9.36 -8.85
C THR A 137 24.31 9.86 -10.29
N SER A 138 25.34 10.57 -10.75
CA SER A 138 25.41 11.08 -12.13
C SER A 138 26.80 10.85 -12.70
N GLU A 139 26.89 10.31 -13.90
CA GLU A 139 28.14 10.07 -14.63
C GLU A 139 27.92 10.33 -16.12
N ALA A 140 28.78 11.14 -16.74
CA ALA A 140 28.78 11.41 -18.19
C ALA A 140 27.39 11.70 -18.82
N GLY A 141 26.56 12.54 -18.19
CA GLY A 141 25.22 12.89 -18.67
C GLY A 141 24.12 11.88 -18.36
N VAL A 142 24.42 10.82 -17.61
CA VAL A 142 23.44 9.82 -17.16
C VAL A 142 23.25 9.93 -15.65
N VAL A 143 22.01 10.15 -15.21
CA VAL A 143 21.62 10.07 -13.80
C VAL A 143 21.10 8.67 -13.50
N THR A 144 21.70 7.99 -12.54
CA THR A 144 21.24 6.69 -12.05
C THR A 144 20.54 6.88 -10.71
N LEU A 145 19.23 6.66 -10.69
CA LEU A 145 18.42 6.56 -9.48
C LEU A 145 18.48 5.13 -8.96
N THR A 146 18.86 4.93 -7.70
CA THR A 146 18.92 3.63 -7.03
C THR A 146 17.94 3.58 -5.87
N ALA A 147 17.02 2.61 -5.89
CA ALA A 147 16.00 2.46 -4.85
C ALA A 147 16.67 2.31 -3.48
N ARG A 148 16.09 2.94 -2.44
CA ARG A 148 16.69 2.95 -1.10
C ARG A 148 16.82 1.58 -0.44
N HIS A 149 16.00 0.63 -0.86
CA HIS A 149 16.05 -0.75 -0.37
C HIS A 149 16.18 -1.71 -1.55
N LYS A 150 16.73 -2.88 -1.27
CA LYS A 150 16.69 -4.03 -2.17
C LYS A 150 15.30 -4.65 -2.20
N GLY A 151 15.03 -5.41 -3.26
CA GLY A 151 13.81 -6.19 -3.41
C GLY A 151 12.93 -5.75 -4.58
N LEU A 152 11.83 -6.48 -4.75
CA LEU A 152 10.92 -6.30 -5.88
C LEU A 152 10.18 -4.95 -5.88
N TYR A 153 9.99 -4.32 -4.71
CA TYR A 153 9.20 -3.09 -4.56
C TYR A 153 9.75 -1.93 -5.41
N GLY A 154 11.07 -1.83 -5.55
CA GLY A 154 11.73 -0.76 -6.30
C GLY A 154 11.35 -0.74 -7.79
N ASN A 155 10.88 -1.87 -8.32
CA ASN A 155 10.42 -1.97 -9.71
C ASN A 155 9.06 -1.30 -9.95
N GLU A 156 8.31 -1.03 -8.89
CA GLU A 156 6.95 -0.46 -8.91
C GLU A 156 6.94 1.01 -8.47
N ILE A 157 8.12 1.65 -8.47
CA ILE A 157 8.27 3.08 -8.20
C ILE A 157 8.40 3.80 -9.55
N PRO A 158 7.35 4.51 -10.00
CA PRO A 158 7.35 5.14 -11.31
C PRO A 158 8.24 6.38 -11.33
N VAL A 159 8.96 6.56 -12.44
CA VAL A 159 9.76 7.75 -12.71
C VAL A 159 9.35 8.30 -14.06
N THR A 160 8.95 9.56 -14.11
CA THR A 160 8.55 10.22 -15.36
C THR A 160 8.98 11.68 -15.37
N LEU A 161 8.97 12.29 -16.54
CA LEU A 161 9.26 13.70 -16.74
C LEU A 161 7.96 14.44 -17.04
N ASN A 162 7.83 15.66 -16.51
CA ASN A 162 6.75 16.58 -16.85
C ASN A 162 5.36 15.90 -16.84
N TYR A 163 4.98 15.28 -15.72
CA TYR A 163 3.73 14.50 -15.61
C TYR A 163 2.47 15.30 -16.00
N TYR A 164 2.42 16.61 -15.71
CA TYR A 164 1.31 17.48 -16.14
C TYR A 164 1.48 18.06 -17.54
N GLY A 165 2.65 17.86 -18.15
CA GLY A 165 3.00 18.30 -19.50
C GLY A 165 2.80 19.79 -19.73
N PHE A 166 2.61 20.16 -21.00
CA PHE A 166 2.42 21.55 -21.42
C PHE A 166 1.26 22.25 -20.69
N GLY A 167 0.16 21.53 -20.42
CA GLY A 167 -0.99 22.07 -19.70
C GLY A 167 -0.70 22.46 -18.24
N GLY A 168 0.33 21.86 -17.64
CA GLY A 168 0.86 22.23 -16.32
C GLY A 168 2.05 23.19 -16.36
N GLY A 169 2.43 23.68 -17.55
CA GLY A 169 3.66 24.49 -17.73
C GLY A 169 4.95 23.67 -17.58
N GLU A 170 4.88 22.35 -17.70
CA GLU A 170 6.02 21.45 -17.54
C GLU A 170 6.58 21.07 -18.92
N VAL A 171 7.65 21.75 -19.32
CA VAL A 171 8.34 21.53 -20.60
C VAL A 171 9.85 21.47 -20.33
N LEU A 172 10.57 20.63 -21.05
CA LEU A 172 12.02 20.61 -20.97
C LEU A 172 12.59 21.91 -21.56
N PRO A 173 13.68 22.46 -21.00
CA PRO A 173 14.40 23.57 -21.61
C PRO A 173 14.79 23.23 -23.05
N ALA A 174 14.67 24.20 -23.95
CA ALA A 174 15.09 24.04 -25.34
C ALA A 174 16.53 23.48 -25.44
N GLY A 175 16.72 22.52 -26.37
CA GLY A 175 18.00 21.86 -26.60
C GLY A 175 18.29 20.64 -25.70
N VAL A 176 17.59 20.50 -24.57
CA VAL A 176 17.75 19.34 -23.66
C VAL A 176 16.74 18.25 -23.98
N ASN A 177 17.23 17.02 -24.11
CA ASN A 177 16.39 15.83 -24.18
C ASN A 177 16.76 14.86 -23.05
N ILE A 178 15.77 14.19 -22.48
CA ILE A 178 16.01 13.22 -21.41
C ILE A 178 15.19 11.97 -21.70
N THR A 179 15.86 10.83 -21.73
CA THR A 179 15.22 9.51 -21.87
C THR A 179 15.25 8.79 -20.53
N VAL A 180 14.10 8.32 -20.07
CA VAL A 180 13.97 7.50 -18.85
C VAL A 180 13.96 6.02 -19.25
N ALA A 181 14.87 5.24 -18.71
CA ALA A 181 14.98 3.81 -18.96
C ALA A 181 15.10 3.02 -17.65
N SER A 182 14.51 1.83 -17.61
CA SER A 182 14.74 0.89 -16.52
C SER A 182 16.18 0.38 -16.55
N GLY A 183 16.87 0.41 -15.41
CA GLY A 183 18.20 -0.17 -15.24
C GLY A 183 18.13 -1.59 -14.68
N VAL A 184 18.82 -1.82 -13.56
CA VAL A 184 18.81 -3.09 -12.84
C VAL A 184 17.43 -3.31 -12.25
N LYS A 185 16.86 -4.51 -12.44
CA LYS A 185 15.62 -4.88 -11.76
C LYS A 185 15.92 -5.23 -10.30
N GLY A 186 15.13 -4.66 -9.40
CA GLY A 186 15.12 -5.06 -8.01
C GLY A 186 14.70 -6.52 -7.89
N ALA A 187 15.35 -7.28 -7.01
CA ALA A 187 15.12 -8.71 -6.83
C ALA A 187 15.17 -9.07 -5.35
N GLY A 188 14.32 -10.03 -4.98
CA GLY A 188 14.16 -10.50 -3.61
C GLY A 188 12.87 -10.03 -2.95
N ALA A 189 12.44 -10.78 -1.94
CA ALA A 189 11.27 -10.51 -1.11
C ALA A 189 11.70 -10.53 0.38
N PRO A 190 11.01 -9.78 1.25
CA PRO A 190 11.30 -9.78 2.68
C PRO A 190 10.90 -11.08 3.34
N ALA A 191 11.59 -11.44 4.42
CA ALA A 191 11.12 -12.48 5.34
C ALA A 191 10.08 -11.88 6.30
N LEU A 192 8.84 -12.35 6.23
CA LEU A 192 7.73 -11.81 7.03
C LEU A 192 7.39 -12.63 8.30
N ASN A 193 8.01 -13.80 8.50
CA ASN A 193 7.64 -14.69 9.62
C ASN A 193 7.82 -14.01 11.00
N ASP A 194 8.94 -13.32 11.19
CA ASP A 194 9.21 -12.62 12.44
C ASP A 194 8.33 -11.38 12.62
N ALA A 195 7.97 -10.71 11.52
CA ALA A 195 7.02 -9.60 11.54
C ALA A 195 5.61 -10.09 11.92
N VAL A 196 5.17 -11.23 11.38
CA VAL A 196 3.92 -11.89 11.79
C VAL A 196 3.96 -12.29 13.26
N ALA A 197 5.07 -12.86 13.73
CA ALA A 197 5.23 -13.18 15.15
C ALA A 197 5.15 -11.93 16.04
N ALA A 198 5.68 -10.80 15.59
CA ALA A 198 5.63 -9.52 16.29
C ALA A 198 4.21 -8.91 16.36
N MET A 199 3.29 -9.29 15.47
CA MET A 199 1.88 -8.90 15.59
C MET A 199 1.23 -9.48 16.85
N GLY A 200 1.69 -10.66 17.30
CA GLY A 200 1.17 -11.35 18.47
C GLY A 200 -0.35 -11.56 18.42
N ASP A 201 -1.00 -11.32 19.56
CA ASP A 201 -2.46 -11.33 19.69
C ASP A 201 -3.07 -9.92 19.70
N GLU A 202 -2.33 -8.92 19.22
CA GLU A 202 -2.86 -7.57 19.09
C GLU A 202 -3.90 -7.53 17.95
N PRO A 203 -5.09 -6.95 18.15
CA PRO A 203 -6.12 -6.86 17.11
C PRO A 203 -5.78 -5.80 16.07
N PHE A 204 -5.74 -6.20 14.80
CA PHE A 204 -5.57 -5.29 13.66
C PHE A 204 -6.64 -5.57 12.62
N ASP A 205 -7.56 -4.63 12.44
CA ASP A 205 -8.67 -4.80 11.51
C ASP A 205 -8.26 -4.51 10.07
N TYR A 206 -7.27 -3.62 9.89
CA TYR A 206 -6.82 -3.18 8.58
C TYR A 206 -5.30 -3.28 8.49
N ILE A 207 -4.81 -4.18 7.64
CA ILE A 207 -3.37 -4.42 7.47
C ILE A 207 -2.96 -3.98 6.06
N GLY A 208 -2.10 -2.98 5.97
CA GLY A 208 -1.50 -2.57 4.70
C GLY A 208 -0.18 -3.29 4.45
N LEU A 209 -0.12 -4.04 3.35
CA LEU A 209 1.03 -4.84 2.94
C LEU A 209 1.53 -4.35 1.56
N PRO A 210 2.75 -3.83 1.45
CA PRO A 210 3.29 -3.32 0.20
C PRO A 210 3.89 -4.43 -0.67
N PHE A 211 4.01 -5.65 -0.13
CA PHE A 211 4.64 -6.79 -0.79
C PHE A 211 3.59 -7.65 -1.49
N ASN A 212 3.53 -7.54 -2.82
CA ASN A 212 2.58 -8.26 -3.66
C ASN A 212 3.16 -9.52 -4.32
N ASP A 213 4.35 -9.96 -3.89
CA ASP A 213 4.95 -11.21 -4.35
C ASP A 213 4.30 -12.42 -3.67
N THR A 214 4.36 -13.57 -4.36
CA THR A 214 3.71 -14.81 -3.92
C THR A 214 4.18 -15.28 -2.55
N ALA A 215 5.46 -15.09 -2.19
CA ALA A 215 5.97 -15.55 -0.89
C ALA A 215 5.39 -14.70 0.24
N SER A 216 5.45 -13.36 0.11
CA SER A 216 4.90 -12.43 1.10
C SER A 216 3.39 -12.60 1.28
N VAL A 217 2.65 -12.71 0.17
CA VAL A 217 1.20 -12.91 0.20
C VAL A 217 0.84 -14.24 0.87
N ASN A 218 1.57 -15.33 0.60
CA ASN A 218 1.32 -16.63 1.23
C ASN A 218 1.65 -16.65 2.73
N THR A 219 2.68 -15.91 3.18
CA THR A 219 2.95 -15.76 4.62
C THR A 219 1.77 -15.06 5.31
N MET A 220 1.27 -13.97 4.75
CA MET A 220 0.10 -13.28 5.31
C MET A 220 -1.18 -14.12 5.20
N ALA A 221 -1.34 -14.90 4.13
CA ALA A 221 -2.46 -15.83 3.99
C ALA A 221 -2.47 -16.88 5.12
N THR A 222 -1.29 -17.39 5.47
CA THR A 222 -1.12 -18.33 6.59
C THR A 222 -1.49 -17.65 7.90
N GLU A 223 -1.08 -16.40 8.14
CA GLU A 223 -1.47 -15.68 9.35
C GLU A 223 -2.99 -15.42 9.41
N MET A 224 -3.62 -15.12 8.28
CA MET A 224 -5.05 -14.76 8.24
C MET A 224 -6.02 -15.94 8.20
N ASN A 225 -5.56 -17.18 8.09
CA ASN A 225 -6.42 -18.35 7.81
C ASN A 225 -7.48 -18.66 8.91
N ASP A 226 -8.53 -19.41 8.53
CA ASP A 226 -9.69 -19.75 9.38
C ASP A 226 -9.46 -20.94 10.33
N SER A 227 -8.37 -21.69 10.17
CA SER A 227 -8.10 -22.92 10.93
C SER A 227 -7.22 -22.68 12.15
N SER A 228 -6.12 -21.95 11.97
CA SER A 228 -5.12 -21.63 12.99
C SER A 228 -4.71 -20.17 13.01
N GLY A 229 -5.08 -19.40 11.98
CA GLY A 229 -4.76 -17.99 11.85
C GLY A 229 -5.69 -17.08 12.66
N ARG A 230 -5.69 -15.79 12.32
CA ARG A 230 -6.45 -14.74 13.02
C ARG A 230 -7.96 -14.93 12.94
N TRP A 231 -8.45 -15.61 11.91
CA TRP A 231 -9.87 -15.94 11.74
C TRP A 231 -10.29 -17.26 12.39
N SER A 232 -9.33 -18.00 12.97
CA SER A 232 -9.64 -19.22 13.70
C SER A 232 -10.51 -18.99 14.92
N TYR A 233 -11.27 -20.02 15.27
CA TYR A 233 -12.11 -20.02 16.47
C TYR A 233 -11.30 -19.85 17.77
N VAL A 234 -9.99 -20.15 17.73
CA VAL A 234 -9.07 -20.00 18.87
C VAL A 234 -8.63 -18.55 19.02
N ARG A 235 -8.11 -17.92 17.95
CA ARG A 235 -7.54 -16.57 18.03
C ARG A 235 -8.61 -15.48 17.99
N GLN A 236 -9.62 -15.61 17.12
CA GLN A 236 -10.73 -14.65 17.00
C GLN A 236 -10.28 -13.17 16.90
N LEU A 237 -9.11 -12.93 16.29
CA LEU A 237 -8.53 -11.59 16.14
C LEU A 237 -9.11 -10.88 14.93
N TYR A 238 -9.46 -11.63 13.87
CA TYR A 238 -10.01 -11.13 12.61
C TYR A 238 -9.15 -10.03 11.94
N GLY A 239 -9.66 -9.45 10.85
CA GLY A 239 -9.02 -8.37 10.09
C GLY A 239 -8.90 -8.69 8.61
N HIS A 240 -8.37 -7.74 7.84
CA HIS A 240 -8.22 -7.86 6.39
C HIS A 240 -6.91 -7.25 5.90
N VAL A 241 -6.26 -7.91 4.94
CA VAL A 241 -5.01 -7.43 4.34
C VAL A 241 -5.28 -6.76 3.00
N TYR A 242 -4.73 -5.57 2.81
CA TYR A 242 -4.78 -4.80 1.57
C TYR A 242 -3.38 -4.68 1.00
N THR A 243 -3.23 -5.11 -0.25
CA THR A 243 -2.02 -4.94 -1.04
C THR A 243 -2.34 -4.35 -2.41
N ALA A 244 -1.33 -3.89 -3.12
CA ALA A 244 -1.48 -3.24 -4.42
C ALA A 244 -0.40 -3.73 -5.37
N LYS A 245 -0.74 -3.76 -6.66
CA LYS A 245 0.18 -4.08 -7.75
C LYS A 245 -0.07 -3.15 -8.93
N THR A 246 0.99 -2.62 -9.52
CA THR A 246 0.95 -1.85 -10.76
C THR A 246 1.39 -2.74 -11.92
N GLY A 247 0.68 -2.70 -13.04
CA GLY A 247 1.08 -3.49 -14.20
C GLY A 247 0.18 -3.31 -15.42
N THR A 248 0.51 -4.03 -16.48
CA THR A 248 -0.39 -4.24 -17.61
C THR A 248 -1.55 -5.15 -17.20
N LEU A 249 -2.65 -5.13 -17.97
CA LEU A 249 -3.80 -6.00 -17.73
C LEU A 249 -3.38 -7.47 -17.59
N SER A 250 -2.55 -7.97 -18.50
CA SER A 250 -2.09 -9.37 -18.50
C SER A 250 -1.25 -9.72 -17.26
N GLU A 251 -0.39 -8.81 -16.80
CA GLU A 251 0.42 -9.00 -15.59
C GLU A 251 -0.46 -9.04 -14.34
N LEU A 252 -1.48 -8.19 -14.27
CA LEU A 252 -2.43 -8.16 -13.15
C LEU A 252 -3.35 -9.37 -13.13
N VAL A 253 -3.86 -9.80 -14.28
CA VAL A 253 -4.64 -11.05 -14.41
C VAL A 253 -3.82 -12.24 -13.95
N ALA A 254 -2.57 -12.35 -14.41
CA ALA A 254 -1.67 -13.43 -14.00
C ALA A 254 -1.39 -13.41 -12.49
N ALA A 255 -1.28 -12.22 -11.88
CA ALA A 255 -1.11 -12.09 -10.43
C ALA A 255 -2.38 -12.52 -9.66
N GLY A 256 -3.57 -12.08 -10.09
CA GLY A 256 -4.83 -12.50 -9.49
C GLY A 256 -5.07 -14.01 -9.60
N ASP A 257 -4.64 -14.62 -10.71
CA ASP A 257 -4.77 -16.05 -10.94
C ASP A 257 -3.90 -16.94 -10.03
N GLN A 258 -2.87 -16.37 -9.40
CA GLN A 258 -2.04 -17.09 -8.44
C GLN A 258 -2.73 -17.32 -7.09
N PHE A 259 -3.81 -16.60 -6.80
CA PHE A 259 -4.42 -16.57 -5.47
C PHE A 259 -5.90 -16.96 -5.49
N ASN A 260 -6.34 -17.48 -4.35
CA ASN A 260 -7.74 -17.77 -4.03
C ASN A 260 -7.94 -17.65 -2.51
N LEU A 261 -7.75 -16.44 -1.98
CA LEU A 261 -7.59 -16.16 -0.55
C LEU A 261 -8.73 -15.26 -0.06
N GLN A 262 -9.41 -15.67 1.02
CA GLN A 262 -10.57 -14.97 1.57
C GLN A 262 -10.22 -13.61 2.16
N HIS A 263 -9.08 -13.48 2.84
CA HIS A 263 -8.80 -12.33 3.73
C HIS A 263 -7.78 -11.34 3.17
N ILE A 264 -7.60 -11.36 1.84
CA ILE A 264 -6.62 -10.53 1.13
C ILE A 264 -7.27 -9.88 -0.08
N THR A 265 -7.15 -8.56 -0.17
CA THR A 265 -7.49 -7.76 -1.35
C THR A 265 -6.20 -7.36 -2.06
N LEU A 266 -6.07 -7.78 -3.32
CA LEU A 266 -5.03 -7.32 -4.24
C LEU A 266 -5.62 -6.27 -5.17
N ALA A 267 -5.23 -5.00 -5.00
CA ALA A 267 -5.66 -3.91 -5.86
C ALA A 267 -4.75 -3.76 -7.08
N GLY A 268 -5.33 -3.82 -8.29
CA GLY A 268 -4.62 -3.63 -9.55
C GLY A 268 -4.70 -2.18 -10.03
N TYR A 269 -3.56 -1.61 -10.38
CA TYR A 269 -3.43 -0.26 -10.94
C TYR A 269 -2.68 -0.29 -12.26
N GLU A 270 -2.96 0.68 -13.12
CA GLU A 270 -2.31 0.79 -14.42
C GLU A 270 -0.80 0.98 -14.28
N LYS A 271 -0.04 0.41 -15.22
CA LYS A 271 1.42 0.54 -15.28
C LYS A 271 1.93 1.99 -15.25
N ASP A 272 1.19 2.90 -15.88
CA ASP A 272 1.55 4.32 -15.96
C ASP A 272 1.03 5.13 -14.77
N THR A 273 0.54 4.47 -13.71
CA THR A 273 0.17 5.14 -12.46
C THR A 273 1.40 5.76 -11.82
N GLN A 274 1.35 7.05 -11.52
CA GLN A 274 2.52 7.79 -11.01
C GLN A 274 2.70 7.66 -9.49
N THR A 275 1.77 6.98 -8.81
CA THR A 275 1.91 6.66 -7.39
C THR A 275 2.56 5.28 -7.22
N PRO A 276 3.58 5.15 -6.35
CA PRO A 276 4.16 3.86 -5.99
C PRO A 276 3.14 2.89 -5.38
N ALA A 277 3.28 1.59 -5.66
CA ALA A 277 2.36 0.55 -5.18
C ALA A 277 2.23 0.48 -3.65
N ASP A 278 3.31 0.71 -2.91
CA ASP A 278 3.33 0.72 -1.46
C ASP A 278 2.46 1.84 -0.87
N GLU A 279 2.55 3.05 -1.45
CA GLU A 279 1.71 4.18 -1.05
C GLU A 279 0.24 3.97 -1.43
N LEU A 280 -0.03 3.33 -2.58
CA LEU A 280 -1.39 2.94 -2.99
C LEU A 280 -2.02 1.92 -2.02
N ALA A 281 -1.26 0.92 -1.59
CA ALA A 281 -1.71 -0.06 -0.60
C ALA A 281 -2.04 0.62 0.74
N ALA A 282 -1.16 1.52 1.22
CA ALA A 282 -1.37 2.25 2.46
C ALA A 282 -2.56 3.22 2.38
N SER A 283 -2.71 3.96 1.29
CA SER A 283 -3.83 4.88 1.07
C SER A 283 -5.17 4.14 1.01
N ARG A 284 -5.22 3.00 0.31
CA ARG A 284 -6.43 2.16 0.24
C ARG A 284 -6.78 1.56 1.61
N THR A 285 -5.77 1.08 2.36
CA THR A 285 -5.96 0.60 3.74
C THR A 285 -6.55 1.69 4.63
N ALA A 286 -6.03 2.92 4.56
CA ALA A 286 -6.54 4.05 5.33
C ALA A 286 -8.00 4.39 4.95
N ARG A 287 -8.32 4.37 3.65
CA ARG A 287 -9.67 4.65 3.17
C ARG A 287 -10.68 3.60 3.67
N ALA A 288 -10.31 2.32 3.61
CA ALA A 288 -11.11 1.24 4.17
C ALA A 288 -11.30 1.43 5.69
N ALA A 289 -10.22 1.72 6.42
CA ALA A 289 -10.27 1.94 7.86
C ALA A 289 -11.23 3.07 8.26
N VAL A 290 -11.16 4.23 7.59
CA VAL A 290 -12.02 5.39 7.90
C VAL A 290 -13.50 5.09 7.66
N PHE A 291 -13.84 4.36 6.60
CA PHE A 291 -15.24 4.06 6.31
C PHE A 291 -15.80 2.98 7.22
N ILE A 292 -15.06 1.90 7.43
CA ILE A 292 -15.53 0.70 8.10
C ILE A 292 -15.52 0.87 9.63
N ARG A 293 -14.59 1.66 10.19
CA ARG A 293 -14.66 2.06 11.61
C ARG A 293 -15.93 2.87 11.94
N ASN A 294 -16.39 3.67 10.99
CA ASN A 294 -17.62 4.46 11.17
C ASN A 294 -18.86 3.56 11.11
N ASP A 295 -18.92 2.67 10.12
CA ASP A 295 -19.98 1.68 9.95
C ASP A 295 -19.41 0.45 9.23
N PRO A 296 -19.44 -0.74 9.85
CA PRO A 296 -18.83 -1.95 9.29
C PRO A 296 -19.49 -2.43 7.98
N ALA A 297 -20.72 -1.99 7.68
CA ALA A 297 -21.43 -2.33 6.45
C ALA A 297 -21.31 -1.24 5.36
N ARG A 298 -20.51 -0.18 5.60
CA ARG A 298 -20.37 0.94 4.66
C ARG A 298 -19.59 0.50 3.41
N PRO A 299 -20.15 0.69 2.19
CA PRO A 299 -19.42 0.43 0.96
C PRO A 299 -18.15 1.27 0.86
N THR A 300 -17.03 0.70 0.41
CA THR A 300 -15.78 1.46 0.21
C THR A 300 -15.72 2.20 -1.14
N GLN A 301 -16.65 1.85 -2.02
CA GLN A 301 -16.82 2.40 -3.36
C GLN A 301 -16.85 3.93 -3.34
N THR A 302 -16.27 4.57 -4.36
CA THR A 302 -16.10 6.03 -4.50
C THR A 302 -15.14 6.68 -3.50
N GLY A 303 -14.60 5.91 -2.56
CA GLY A 303 -13.58 6.36 -1.61
C GLY A 303 -12.36 6.91 -2.33
N GLU A 304 -12.06 8.19 -2.09
CA GLU A 304 -10.91 8.87 -2.68
C GLU A 304 -9.59 8.39 -2.09
N LEU A 305 -8.65 8.01 -2.93
CA LEU A 305 -7.27 7.75 -2.53
C LEU A 305 -6.52 9.09 -2.55
N VAL A 306 -6.52 9.76 -1.40
CA VAL A 306 -6.07 11.15 -1.25
C VAL A 306 -4.62 11.29 -1.67
N ASP A 307 -4.32 12.30 -2.49
CA ASP A 307 -2.97 12.65 -2.95
C ASP A 307 -2.28 11.57 -3.81
N MET A 308 -3.04 10.61 -4.34
CA MET A 308 -2.51 9.58 -5.25
C MET A 308 -2.67 10.03 -6.71
N LEU A 309 -1.55 10.16 -7.42
CA LEU A 309 -1.50 10.49 -8.84
C LEU A 309 -1.81 9.24 -9.70
N PRO A 310 -2.89 9.25 -10.50
CA PRO A 310 -3.28 8.12 -11.33
C PRO A 310 -2.49 8.07 -12.66
N ALA A 311 -2.77 7.08 -13.51
CA ALA A 311 -2.32 7.12 -14.90
C ALA A 311 -2.93 8.30 -15.68
N GLN A 312 -2.19 8.81 -16.67
CA GLN A 312 -2.65 9.86 -17.57
C GLN A 312 -3.87 9.41 -18.40
N LYS A 313 -4.66 10.38 -18.89
CA LYS A 313 -5.82 10.09 -19.75
C LYS A 313 -5.35 9.32 -21.00
N GLY A 314 -6.07 8.26 -21.38
CA GLY A 314 -5.71 7.37 -22.50
C GLY A 314 -4.79 6.20 -22.13
N LYS A 315 -4.25 6.16 -20.91
CA LYS A 315 -3.47 5.04 -20.35
C LYS A 315 -4.20 4.30 -19.23
N ARG A 316 -5.47 4.66 -19.00
CA ARG A 316 -6.34 4.11 -17.96
C ARG A 316 -7.04 2.87 -18.47
N PHE A 317 -7.32 1.93 -17.57
CA PHE A 317 -8.13 0.77 -17.92
C PHE A 317 -9.55 1.20 -18.33
N THR A 318 -10.05 0.56 -19.37
CA THR A 318 -11.45 0.65 -19.79
C THR A 318 -12.34 -0.16 -18.85
N THR A 319 -13.65 0.09 -18.89
CA THR A 319 -14.63 -0.67 -18.09
C THR A 319 -14.55 -2.18 -18.37
N THR A 320 -14.29 -2.59 -19.62
CA THR A 320 -14.15 -4.01 -19.97
C THR A 320 -12.92 -4.62 -19.30
N GLU A 321 -11.78 -3.92 -19.34
CA GLU A 321 -10.55 -4.39 -18.69
C GLU A 321 -10.70 -4.44 -17.16
N GLN A 322 -11.40 -3.48 -16.57
CA GLN A 322 -11.74 -3.50 -15.14
C GLN A 322 -12.63 -4.71 -14.79
N GLN A 323 -13.62 -5.05 -15.62
CA GLN A 323 -14.43 -6.25 -15.41
C GLN A 323 -13.60 -7.54 -15.52
N THR A 324 -12.65 -7.59 -16.45
CA THR A 324 -11.67 -8.68 -16.52
C THR A 324 -10.91 -8.80 -15.20
N LEU A 325 -10.34 -7.71 -14.68
CA LEU A 325 -9.63 -7.72 -13.39
C LEU A 325 -10.51 -8.25 -12.24
N LEU A 326 -11.75 -7.78 -12.13
CA LEU A 326 -12.68 -8.25 -11.11
C LEU A 326 -12.97 -9.75 -11.20
N SER A 327 -13.13 -10.29 -12.42
CA SER A 327 -13.34 -11.73 -12.63
C SER A 327 -12.10 -12.58 -12.28
N HIS A 328 -10.92 -11.97 -12.26
CA HIS A 328 -9.66 -12.60 -11.88
C HIS A 328 -9.23 -12.30 -10.44
N GLY A 329 -10.13 -11.79 -9.58
CA GLY A 329 -9.85 -11.62 -8.15
C GLY A 329 -8.96 -10.41 -7.85
N VAL A 330 -8.94 -9.42 -8.74
CA VAL A 330 -8.18 -8.18 -8.60
C VAL A 330 -9.15 -7.03 -8.35
N ALA A 331 -8.99 -6.35 -7.21
CA ALA A 331 -9.76 -5.15 -6.88
C ALA A 331 -9.33 -3.97 -7.77
N THR A 332 -10.27 -3.07 -8.07
CA THR A 332 -10.07 -2.03 -9.09
C THR A 332 -10.21 -0.61 -8.54
N ALA A 333 -9.72 0.35 -9.30
CA ALA A 333 -9.87 1.78 -9.08
C ALA A 333 -10.34 2.46 -10.37
N TYR A 334 -10.95 3.63 -10.25
CA TYR A 334 -11.25 4.48 -11.39
C TYR A 334 -10.84 5.93 -11.09
N VAL A 335 -10.75 6.73 -12.13
CA VAL A 335 -10.36 8.14 -12.02
C VAL A 335 -11.48 9.03 -12.51
N GLU A 336 -11.91 9.95 -11.66
CA GLU A 336 -12.92 10.96 -11.98
C GLU A 336 -12.39 12.34 -11.60
N SER A 337 -12.50 13.30 -12.53
CA SER A 337 -12.00 14.67 -12.33
C SER A 337 -10.54 14.77 -11.85
N GLY A 338 -9.70 13.80 -12.25
CA GLY A 338 -8.28 13.73 -11.88
C GLY A 338 -8.01 13.03 -10.54
N VAL A 339 -9.06 12.62 -9.82
CA VAL A 339 -8.96 11.98 -8.51
C VAL A 339 -9.11 10.47 -8.65
N LEU A 340 -8.19 9.72 -8.04
CA LEU A 340 -8.23 8.26 -7.97
C LEU A 340 -9.20 7.81 -6.88
N ARG A 341 -10.14 6.91 -7.23
CA ARG A 341 -11.19 6.42 -6.33
C ARG A 341 -11.27 4.90 -6.37
N ILE A 342 -11.65 4.31 -5.24
CA ILE A 342 -11.97 2.88 -5.16
C ILE A 342 -13.20 2.61 -6.02
N GLN A 343 -13.08 1.64 -6.92
CA GLN A 343 -14.22 1.15 -7.69
C GLN A 343 -14.94 0.03 -6.93
N ARG A 344 -14.18 -1.00 -6.53
CA ARG A 344 -14.67 -2.14 -5.75
C ARG A 344 -13.49 -2.85 -5.09
N ASP A 345 -13.59 -3.09 -3.79
CA ASP A 345 -12.61 -3.86 -3.02
C ASP A 345 -13.05 -5.31 -2.87
N ILE A 346 -12.69 -6.11 -3.87
CA ILE A 346 -12.88 -7.56 -3.81
C ILE A 346 -11.67 -8.27 -3.18
N THR A 347 -11.89 -9.49 -2.71
CA THR A 347 -10.83 -10.40 -2.28
C THR A 347 -10.34 -11.20 -3.49
N THR A 348 -9.23 -11.93 -3.32
CA THR A 348 -8.75 -12.84 -4.37
C THR A 348 -9.56 -14.14 -4.45
N TYR A 349 -10.52 -14.37 -3.54
CA TYR A 349 -11.33 -15.58 -3.49
C TYR A 349 -12.36 -15.64 -4.62
N ARG A 350 -12.35 -16.76 -5.35
CA ARG A 350 -13.24 -17.02 -6.50
C ARG A 350 -13.85 -18.41 -6.50
N LYS A 351 -13.22 -19.37 -5.81
CA LYS A 351 -13.62 -20.78 -5.83
C LYS A 351 -13.65 -21.37 -4.43
N ASN A 352 -14.63 -22.21 -4.20
CA ASN A 352 -14.71 -23.02 -2.98
C ASN A 352 -13.75 -24.21 -2.98
N ALA A 353 -13.74 -24.98 -1.90
CA ALA A 353 -12.87 -26.15 -1.73
C ALA A 353 -13.11 -27.25 -2.80
N TYR A 354 -14.27 -27.26 -3.46
CA TYR A 354 -14.59 -28.18 -4.55
C TYR A 354 -14.17 -27.63 -5.94
N GLY A 355 -13.54 -26.46 -5.98
CA GLY A 355 -13.13 -25.79 -7.22
C GLY A 355 -14.27 -25.10 -7.98
N VAL A 356 -15.45 -24.99 -7.39
CA VAL A 356 -16.63 -24.36 -7.99
C VAL A 356 -16.62 -22.86 -7.70
N ALA A 357 -17.07 -22.06 -8.66
CA ALA A 357 -17.20 -20.61 -8.50
C ALA A 357 -18.06 -20.28 -7.27
N ASP A 358 -17.53 -19.44 -6.39
CA ASP A 358 -18.14 -19.07 -5.12
C ASP A 358 -17.80 -17.61 -4.80
N ASN A 359 -18.82 -16.83 -4.48
CA ASN A 359 -18.73 -15.40 -4.16
C ASN A 359 -18.93 -15.10 -2.68
N SER A 360 -18.97 -16.12 -1.81
CA SER A 360 -19.21 -15.97 -0.36
C SER A 360 -18.22 -15.02 0.34
N TYR A 361 -17.00 -14.92 -0.19
CA TYR A 361 -15.94 -14.04 0.32
C TYR A 361 -15.56 -12.94 -0.69
N LEU A 362 -16.42 -12.64 -1.66
CA LEU A 362 -16.04 -11.76 -2.78
C LEU A 362 -15.70 -10.34 -2.32
N ASP A 363 -16.56 -9.71 -1.52
CA ASP A 363 -16.39 -8.31 -1.10
C ASP A 363 -15.78 -8.22 0.30
N SER A 364 -14.75 -7.39 0.45
CA SER A 364 -14.03 -7.23 1.73
C SER A 364 -14.94 -6.73 2.86
N GLU A 365 -15.94 -5.92 2.54
CA GLU A 365 -16.90 -5.33 3.48
C GLU A 365 -17.74 -6.41 4.21
N THR A 366 -18.02 -7.53 3.53
CA THR A 366 -18.76 -8.66 4.12
C THR A 366 -17.97 -9.29 5.27
N LEU A 367 -16.66 -9.34 5.15
CA LEU A 367 -15.76 -9.87 6.17
C LEU A 367 -15.72 -8.94 7.38
N HIS A 368 -15.58 -7.63 7.16
CA HIS A 368 -15.62 -6.64 8.23
C HIS A 368 -16.94 -6.65 9.01
N THR A 369 -18.06 -6.75 8.29
CA THR A 369 -19.39 -6.91 8.91
C THR A 369 -19.46 -8.19 9.75
N SER A 370 -18.93 -9.31 9.23
CA SER A 370 -18.91 -10.59 9.95
C SER A 370 -18.07 -10.53 11.23
N ALA A 371 -16.86 -9.94 11.16
CA ALA A 371 -15.99 -9.74 12.32
C ALA A 371 -16.68 -8.89 13.40
N TYR A 372 -17.36 -7.80 13.01
CA TYR A 372 -18.13 -6.97 13.93
C TYR A 372 -19.25 -7.76 14.64
N VAL A 373 -20.04 -8.54 13.88
CA VAL A 373 -21.12 -9.36 14.45
C VAL A 373 -20.57 -10.39 15.44
N LEU A 374 -19.50 -11.09 15.09
CA LEU A 374 -18.87 -12.09 15.96
C LEU A 374 -18.36 -11.48 17.27
N ARG A 375 -17.66 -10.34 17.20
CA ARG A 375 -17.21 -9.60 18.40
C ARG A 375 -18.37 -9.10 19.24
N ARG A 376 -19.44 -8.61 18.60
CA ARG A 376 -20.64 -8.15 19.31
C ARG A 376 -21.34 -9.30 20.04
N LEU A 377 -21.51 -10.46 19.40
CA LEU A 377 -22.10 -11.65 20.03
C LEU A 377 -21.28 -12.10 21.24
N LYS A 378 -19.95 -12.18 21.09
CA LYS A 378 -19.04 -12.50 22.20
C LYS A 378 -19.21 -11.51 23.35
N SER A 379 -19.20 -10.21 23.07
CA SER A 379 -19.38 -9.14 24.06
C SER A 379 -20.72 -9.23 24.80
N VAL A 380 -21.82 -9.50 24.10
CA VAL A 380 -23.15 -9.64 24.72
C VAL A 380 -23.20 -10.83 25.67
N ILE A 381 -22.64 -11.98 25.26
CA ILE A 381 -22.64 -13.19 26.10
C ILE A 381 -21.78 -12.98 27.35
N THR A 382 -20.57 -12.43 27.22
CA THR A 382 -19.65 -12.27 28.36
C THR A 382 -20.11 -11.19 29.33
N SER A 383 -20.71 -10.10 28.85
CA SER A 383 -21.24 -9.03 29.69
C SER A 383 -22.51 -9.43 30.44
N LYS A 384 -23.43 -10.14 29.79
CA LYS A 384 -24.73 -10.50 30.38
C LYS A 384 -24.70 -11.81 31.16
N TYR A 385 -23.92 -12.80 30.70
CA TYR A 385 -23.96 -14.17 31.20
C TYR A 385 -22.62 -14.70 31.74
N GLY A 386 -21.65 -13.82 32.06
CA GLY A 386 -20.26 -14.20 32.36
C GLY A 386 -20.02 -15.26 33.46
N ARG A 387 -20.97 -15.52 34.37
CA ARG A 387 -20.90 -16.60 35.38
C ARG A 387 -22.20 -17.42 35.50
N HIS A 388 -23.05 -17.39 34.47
CA HIS A 388 -24.32 -18.12 34.49
C HIS A 388 -24.15 -19.54 33.96
N LYS A 389 -24.83 -20.50 34.58
CA LYS A 389 -24.99 -21.84 34.00
C LYS A 389 -26.11 -21.78 32.97
N LEU A 390 -25.84 -22.27 31.76
CA LEU A 390 -26.86 -22.43 30.75
C LEU A 390 -27.75 -23.63 31.11
N ALA A 391 -29.06 -23.48 30.99
CA ALA A 391 -30.01 -24.58 31.00
C ALA A 391 -31.10 -24.35 29.96
N ASN A 392 -31.83 -25.42 29.65
CA ASN A 392 -32.98 -25.36 28.76
C ASN A 392 -34.09 -24.51 29.38
N ASP A 393 -34.82 -23.82 28.51
CA ASP A 393 -36.00 -23.05 28.91
C ASP A 393 -37.00 -23.95 29.66
N GLY A 394 -37.44 -23.48 30.83
CA GLY A 394 -38.34 -24.21 31.73
C GLY A 394 -37.66 -25.08 32.80
N THR A 395 -36.32 -25.13 32.84
CA THR A 395 -35.60 -25.85 33.90
C THR A 395 -35.70 -25.07 35.22
N ARG A 396 -36.35 -25.67 36.23
CA ARG A 396 -36.40 -25.12 37.59
C ARG A 396 -35.12 -25.48 38.34
N PHE A 397 -34.36 -24.47 38.72
CA PHE A 397 -33.25 -24.64 39.66
C PHE A 397 -33.80 -24.52 41.08
N GLY A 398 -33.44 -25.48 41.94
CA GLY A 398 -33.82 -25.55 43.35
C GLY A 398 -32.87 -24.79 44.26
#